data_AF-A0A8T6W3U0-F1
#
_entry.id   AF-A0A8T6W3U0-F1
#
_cell.length_a   1.000
_cell.length_b   1.000
_cell.length_c   1.000
_cell.angle_alpha   90.00
_cell.angle_beta   90.00
_cell.angle_gamma   90.00
#
_symmetry.space_group_name_H-M   'P 1'
#
loop_
_entity.id
_entity.type
_entity.pdbx_description
1 polymer ?
#
loop_
_entity_poly.entity_id
_entity_poly.type
_entity_poly.pdbx_seq_one_letter_code
_entity_poly.pdbx_strand_id
1 'polypeptide(L)'
;LDHTFHIPGVYEITLTVGDAEGNSASETFTITVRDTEQPTVNVDKARQTVGVDEEVRVDASGSTDNVGIVKWTWSFEKDGRTITQEGPVF
;
A
#
# COMPACT_ATOMS: atom_id res chain seq x y z
N LEU A 1 -23.16 -4.74 -14.73
CA LEU A 1 -22.72 -4.18 -13.43
C LEU A 1 -21.37 -3.55 -13.68
N ASP A 2 -21.27 -2.23 -13.52
CA ASP A 2 -19.99 -1.53 -13.56
C ASP A 2 -19.61 -1.19 -12.13
N HIS A 3 -18.47 -1.70 -11.67
CA HIS A 3 -17.98 -1.50 -10.31
C HIS A 3 -16.45 -1.52 -10.29
N THR A 4 -15.84 -0.80 -9.35
CA THR A 4 -14.40 -0.73 -9.15
C THR A 4 -14.07 -1.14 -7.72
N PHE A 5 -13.19 -2.14 -7.57
CA PHE A 5 -12.67 -2.56 -6.27
C PHE A 5 -11.39 -1.77 -5.95
N HIS A 6 -11.38 -1.08 -4.82
CA HIS A 6 -10.23 -0.29 -4.37
C HIS A 6 -9.35 -1.02 -3.37
N ILE A 7 -9.77 -2.19 -2.90
CA ILE A 7 -9.06 -2.97 -1.89
C ILE A 7 -8.70 -4.34 -2.51
N PRO A 8 -7.45 -4.80 -2.41
CA PRO A 8 -7.09 -6.15 -2.81
C PRO A 8 -7.85 -7.19 -1.98
N GLY A 9 -8.35 -8.22 -2.64
CA GLY A 9 -9.18 -9.23 -1.97
C GLY A 9 -9.85 -10.18 -2.94
N VAL A 10 -10.53 -11.17 -2.37
CA VAL A 10 -11.39 -12.08 -3.13
C VAL A 10 -12.83 -11.68 -2.86
N TYR A 11 -13.56 -11.37 -3.92
CA TYR A 11 -14.96 -10.95 -3.87
C TYR A 11 -15.83 -12.00 -4.50
N GLU A 12 -16.83 -12.49 -3.76
CA GLU A 12 -17.88 -13.35 -4.29
C GLU A 12 -19.00 -12.48 -4.87
N ILE A 13 -19.38 -12.77 -6.12
CA ILE A 13 -20.42 -12.08 -6.85
C ILE A 13 -21.56 -13.06 -7.09
N THR A 14 -22.77 -12.66 -6.75
CA THR A 14 -24.00 -13.44 -7.01
C THR A 14 -24.82 -12.75 -8.08
N LEU A 15 -25.16 -13.48 -9.15
CA LEU A 15 -26.21 -13.08 -10.07
C LEU A 15 -27.49 -13.83 -9.69
N THR A 16 -28.58 -13.09 -9.50
CA THR A 16 -29.93 -13.65 -9.37
C THR A 16 -30.77 -13.18 -10.55
N VAL A 17 -31.38 -14.12 -11.26
CA VAL A 17 -32.33 -13.85 -12.35
C VAL A 17 -33.71 -14.37 -11.95
N GLY A 18 -34.76 -13.69 -12.41
CA GLY A 18 -36.14 -14.13 -12.20
C GLY A 18 -37.02 -13.89 -13.43
N ASP A 19 -38.12 -14.63 -13.53
CA ASP A 19 -39.13 -14.49 -14.59
C ASP A 19 -40.44 -13.84 -14.08
N ALA A 20 -41.39 -13.62 -14.98
CA ALA A 20 -42.65 -12.93 -14.66
C ALA A 20 -43.61 -13.79 -13.82
N GLU A 21 -43.40 -15.11 -13.86
CA GLU A 21 -44.19 -16.13 -13.17
C GLU A 21 -43.68 -16.38 -11.74
N GLY A 22 -42.58 -15.73 -11.34
CA GLY A 22 -42.04 -15.78 -9.99
C GLY A 22 -40.99 -16.87 -9.77
N ASN A 23 -40.48 -17.51 -10.83
CA ASN A 23 -39.32 -18.39 -10.72
C ASN A 23 -38.03 -17.57 -10.62
N SER A 24 -37.02 -18.10 -9.94
CA SER A 24 -35.70 -17.48 -9.84
C SER A 24 -34.58 -18.52 -9.86
N ALA A 25 -33.43 -18.12 -10.40
CA ALA A 25 -32.19 -18.88 -10.32
C ALA A 25 -31.04 -17.95 -9.92
N SER A 26 -30.01 -18.51 -9.30
CA SER A 26 -28.81 -17.75 -8.93
C SER A 26 -27.54 -18.54 -9.18
N GLU A 27 -26.48 -17.82 -9.49
CA GLU A 27 -25.14 -18.35 -9.71
C GLU A 27 -24.11 -17.46 -9.01
N THR A 28 -23.08 -18.07 -8.45
CA THR A 28 -21.98 -17.39 -7.77
C THR A 28 -20.67 -17.59 -8.53
N PHE A 29 -19.83 -16.56 -8.55
CA PHE A 29 -18.46 -16.63 -9.03
C PHE A 29 -17.56 -15.69 -8.23
N THR A 30 -16.24 -15.90 -8.29
CA THR A 30 -15.27 -15.10 -7.54
C THR A 30 -14.43 -14.21 -8.45
N ILE A 31 -14.11 -13.02 -7.97
CA ILE A 31 -13.14 -12.11 -8.57
C ILE A 31 -11.98 -11.96 -7.58
N THR A 32 -10.75 -12.14 -8.06
CA THR A 32 -9.54 -11.85 -7.27
C THR A 32 -8.97 -10.50 -7.70
N VAL A 33 -8.97 -9.54 -6.78
CA VAL A 33 -8.39 -8.21 -6.94
C VAL A 33 -7.02 -8.22 -6.29
N ARG A 34 -6.00 -7.80 -7.02
CA ARG A 34 -4.61 -7.73 -6.56
C ARG A 34 -4.12 -6.31 -6.68
N ASP A 35 -3.32 -5.90 -5.71
CA ASP A 35 -2.47 -4.75 -5.92
C ASP A 35 -1.29 -5.13 -6.82
N THR A 36 -1.03 -4.28 -7.80
CA THR A 36 0.04 -4.44 -8.80
C THR A 36 0.87 -3.18 -8.96
N GLU A 37 0.49 -2.10 -8.27
CA GLU A 37 1.22 -0.85 -8.28
C GLU A 37 2.31 -0.90 -7.21
N GLN A 38 3.40 -0.18 -7.43
CA GLN A 38 4.51 -0.14 -6.48
C GLN A 38 4.40 1.11 -5.62
N PRO A 39 4.86 1.07 -4.35
CA PRO A 39 4.96 2.26 -3.54
C PRO A 39 5.83 3.33 -4.21
N THR A 40 5.39 4.57 -4.12
CA THR A 40 6.16 5.75 -4.51
C THR A 40 6.89 6.30 -3.30
N VAL A 41 8.22 6.29 -3.37
CA VAL A 41 9.09 6.83 -2.31
C VAL A 41 9.24 8.34 -2.47
N ASN A 42 8.99 9.08 -1.39
CA ASN A 42 9.18 10.52 -1.33
C ASN A 42 9.88 10.89 -0.01
N VAL A 43 11.10 11.42 -0.14
CA VAL A 43 11.99 11.75 0.96
C VAL A 43 12.26 13.25 0.94
N ASP A 44 12.15 13.91 2.09
CA ASP A 44 12.61 15.29 2.27
C ASP A 44 14.14 15.32 2.22
N LYS A 45 14.66 16.10 1.27
CA LYS A 45 16.10 16.26 1.00
C LYS A 45 16.61 17.64 1.39
N ALA A 46 15.85 18.44 2.14
CA ALA A 46 16.19 19.82 2.44
C ALA A 46 17.49 20.01 3.24
N ARG A 47 17.88 19.02 4.07
CA ARG A 47 19.07 19.12 4.94
C ARG A 47 20.12 18.06 4.62
N GLN A 48 20.99 18.36 3.65
CA GLN A 48 22.05 17.45 3.22
C GLN A 48 23.42 17.71 3.87
N THR A 49 23.54 18.78 4.66
CA THR A 49 24.77 19.14 5.37
C THR A 49 24.39 19.61 6.77
N VAL A 50 25.07 19.06 7.78
CA VAL A 50 24.90 19.40 9.19
C VAL A 50 26.25 19.58 9.85
N GLY A 51 26.29 20.38 10.92
CA GLY A 51 27.49 20.54 11.74
C GLY A 51 27.83 19.25 12.50
N VAL A 52 29.05 19.21 13.02
CA VAL A 52 29.43 18.18 14.00
C VAL A 52 28.54 18.33 15.24
N ASP A 53 28.11 17.21 15.80
CA ASP A 53 27.22 17.11 16.97
C ASP A 53 25.80 17.67 16.76
N GLU A 54 25.40 17.97 15.52
CA GLU A 54 24.00 18.31 15.19
C GLU A 54 23.17 17.06 14.91
N GLU A 55 21.92 17.07 15.37
CA GLU A 55 20.95 16.03 15.06
C GLU A 55 20.45 16.16 13.61
N VAL A 56 20.35 15.02 12.92
CA VAL A 56 19.74 14.92 11.59
C VAL A 56 18.40 14.24 11.72
N ARG A 57 17.34 14.91 11.24
CA ARG A 57 16.04 14.30 11.02
C ARG A 57 15.85 14.06 9.53
N VAL A 58 15.57 12.80 9.17
CA VAL A 58 15.11 12.41 7.84
C VAL A 58 13.61 12.14 7.89
N ASP A 59 12.90 12.54 6.85
CA ASP A 59 11.45 12.38 6.75
C ASP A 59 11.09 11.80 5.39
N ALA A 60 10.34 10.70 5.39
CA ALA A 60 9.76 10.10 4.19
C ALA A 60 8.25 9.90 4.30
N SER A 61 7.59 10.64 5.20
CA SER A 61 6.14 10.61 5.42
C SER A 61 5.33 11.00 4.18
N GLY A 62 5.96 11.64 3.19
CA GLY A 62 5.34 11.91 1.90
C GLY A 62 5.26 10.70 0.95
N SER A 63 5.80 9.54 1.33
CA SER A 63 5.75 8.32 0.51
C SER A 63 4.32 7.76 0.48
N THR A 64 3.89 7.24 -0.67
CA THR A 64 2.51 6.81 -0.88
C THR A 64 2.45 5.47 -1.60
N ASP A 65 1.34 4.77 -1.41
CA ASP A 65 0.97 3.59 -2.18
C ASP A 65 -0.57 3.56 -2.28
N ASN A 66 -1.11 3.05 -3.38
CA ASN A 66 -2.56 3.02 -3.66
C ASN A 66 -3.33 2.11 -2.68
N VAL A 67 -2.67 1.12 -2.06
CA VAL A 67 -3.26 0.24 -1.04
C VAL A 67 -2.58 0.35 0.33
N GLY A 68 -1.53 1.16 0.42
CA GLY A 68 -0.89 1.58 1.66
C GLY A 68 0.49 0.95 1.85
N ILE A 69 1.42 1.74 2.38
CA ILE A 69 2.76 1.27 2.75
C ILE A 69 2.67 0.60 4.11
N VAL A 70 3.16 -0.64 4.24
CA VAL A 70 3.08 -1.41 5.50
C VAL A 70 4.35 -1.39 6.35
N LYS A 71 5.49 -1.02 5.75
CA LYS A 71 6.80 -1.01 6.39
C LYS A 71 7.71 0.00 5.72
N TRP A 72 8.60 0.61 6.51
CA TRP A 72 9.76 1.35 5.99
C TRP A 72 11.05 0.83 6.62
N THR A 73 12.14 1.03 5.90
CA THR A 73 13.50 0.73 6.36
C THR A 73 14.43 1.87 5.93
N TRP A 74 15.16 2.43 6.89
CA TRP A 74 16.31 3.30 6.64
C TRP A 74 17.59 2.51 6.87
N SER A 75 18.56 2.65 5.98
CA SER A 75 19.89 2.07 6.15
C SER A 75 20.97 3.06 5.77
N PHE A 76 22.03 3.14 6.58
CA PHE A 76 23.22 3.94 6.28
C PHE A 76 24.47 3.30 6.87
N GLU A 77 25.63 3.63 6.29
CA GLU A 77 26.92 3.13 6.75
C GLU A 77 27.56 4.11 7.75
N LYS A 78 28.06 3.57 8.86
CA LYS A 78 28.87 4.31 9.84
C LYS A 78 30.00 3.43 10.36
N ASP A 79 31.24 3.91 10.23
CA ASP A 79 32.45 3.21 10.69
C ASP A 79 32.58 1.77 10.15
N GLY A 80 32.20 1.57 8.89
CA GLY A 80 32.22 0.26 8.22
C GLY A 80 31.14 -0.71 8.67
N ARG A 81 30.08 -0.21 9.32
CA ARG A 81 28.91 -0.99 9.73
C ARG A 81 27.63 -0.40 9.15
N THR A 82 26.78 -1.27 8.63
CA THR A 82 25.40 -0.94 8.27
C THR A 82 24.58 -0.75 9.54
N ILE A 83 23.96 0.42 9.68
CA ILE A 83 22.94 0.70 10.68
C ILE A 83 21.59 0.68 9.98
N THR A 84 20.65 -0.07 10.55
CA THR A 84 19.28 -0.19 10.03
C THR A 84 18.28 0.33 11.07
N GLN A 85 17.32 1.12 10.62
CA GLN A 85 16.12 1.47 11.38
C GLN A 85 14.90 1.05 10.58
N GLU A 86 13.91 0.51 11.26
CA GLU A 86 12.66 0.05 10.66
C GLU A 86 11.49 0.40 11.57
N GLY A 87 10.30 0.51 10.97
CA GLY A 87 9.09 0.73 11.72
C GLY A 87 7.83 0.35 10.93
N PRO A 88 6.69 0.22 11.64
CA PRO A 88 5.38 0.14 11.02
C PRO A 88 4.98 1.49 10.40
N VAL A 89 3.82 1.53 9.76
CA VAL A 89 3.26 2.72 9.09
C VAL A 89 3.13 3.92 10.03
N PHE A 90 3.18 5.13 9.46
CA PHE A 90 2.70 6.37 10.09
C PHE A 90 1.25 6.28 10.57
#